data_AF-A0A848U1F8-F1
#
_entry.id   AF-A0A848U1F8-F1
#
_cell.length_a   1.000
_cell.length_b   1.000
_cell.length_c   1.000
_cell.angle_alpha   90.00
_cell.angle_beta   90.00
_cell.angle_gamma   90.00
#
_symmetry.space_group_name_H-M   'P 1'
#
loop_
_entity.id
_entity.type
_entity.pdbx_description
1 polymer ?
#
loop_
_entity_poly.entity_id
_entity_poly.type
_entity_poly.pdbx_seq_one_letter_code
_entity_poly.pdbx_strand_id
1 'polypeptide(L)'
;MKKMNKTWMMVLLVGFLSCKQNETAKINAQRIVDKSIEVSGGERYTTRNISFDFRDRKYVLERIDGKRILKRIQKNDTLELVDIK
;
A
#
# COMPACT_ATOMS: atom_id res chain seq x y z
N MET A 1 62.68 6.11 -2.86
CA MET A 1 61.31 5.79 -3.35
C MET A 1 61.02 4.34 -2.99
N LYS A 2 60.18 4.09 -1.98
CA LYS A 2 59.96 2.77 -1.38
C LYS A 2 59.13 1.90 -2.35
N LYS A 3 59.64 0.73 -2.75
CA LYS A 3 58.95 -0.22 -3.66
C LYS A 3 57.60 -0.60 -3.04
N MET A 4 56.52 -0.07 -3.59
CA MET A 4 55.16 -0.43 -3.19
C MET A 4 54.97 -1.92 -3.48
N ASN A 5 54.66 -2.71 -2.46
CA ASN A 5 54.53 -4.16 -2.59
C ASN A 5 53.24 -4.47 -3.37
N LYS A 6 53.30 -5.47 -4.26
CA LYS A 6 52.18 -5.88 -5.13
C LYS A 6 50.92 -6.24 -4.32
N THR A 7 51.13 -6.66 -3.08
CA THR A 7 50.09 -6.90 -2.07
C THR A 7 49.32 -5.64 -1.67
N TRP A 8 49.97 -4.48 -1.50
CA TRP A 8 49.25 -3.21 -1.27
C TRP A 8 48.35 -2.84 -2.45
N MET A 9 48.82 -3.06 -3.66
CA MET A 9 48.03 -2.77 -4.87
C MET A 9 46.78 -3.65 -4.95
N MET A 10 46.90 -4.92 -4.53
CA MET A 10 45.79 -5.87 -4.46
C MET A 10 44.77 -5.50 -3.37
N VAL A 11 45.24 -5.04 -2.20
CA VAL A 11 44.37 -4.55 -1.12
C VAL A 11 43.59 -3.31 -1.55
N LEU A 12 44.25 -2.39 -2.25
CA LEU A 12 43.61 -1.18 -2.80
C LEU A 12 42.52 -1.52 -3.82
N LEU A 13 42.77 -2.50 -4.69
CA LEU A 13 41.82 -2.96 -5.70
C LEU A 13 40.55 -3.57 -5.07
N VAL A 14 40.71 -4.40 -4.05
CA VAL A 14 39.58 -5.01 -3.32
C VAL A 14 38.78 -3.96 -2.54
N GLY A 15 39.46 -2.94 -1.99
CA GLY A 15 38.81 -1.81 -1.32
C GLY A 15 37.87 -1.01 -2.24
N PHE A 16 38.28 -0.77 -3.50
CA PHE A 16 37.43 -0.08 -4.47
C PHE A 16 36.21 -0.91 -4.90
N LEU A 17 36.34 -2.23 -5.01
CA LEU A 17 35.23 -3.12 -5.36
C LEU A 17 34.18 -3.25 -4.24
N SER A 18 34.56 -3.01 -2.99
CA SER A 18 33.65 -3.06 -1.84
C SER A 18 32.79 -1.81 -1.70
N CYS A 19 33.10 -0.72 -2.41
CA CYS A 19 32.30 0.49 -2.43
C CYS A 19 31.08 0.31 -3.35
N LYS A 20 30.19 -0.62 -3.00
CA LYS A 20 28.84 -0.65 -3.57
C LYS A 20 28.08 0.52 -2.97
N GLN A 21 27.81 1.53 -3.80
CA GLN A 21 26.77 2.50 -3.52
C GLN A 21 25.47 1.71 -3.42
N ASN A 22 25.10 1.29 -2.22
CA ASN A 22 23.78 0.76 -1.98
C ASN A 22 22.84 1.93 -2.26
N GLU A 23 22.22 1.94 -3.43
CA GLU A 23 21.06 2.78 -3.67
C GLU A 23 20.03 2.34 -2.63
N THR A 24 20.07 2.96 -1.45
CA THR A 24 18.97 2.91 -0.50
C THR A 24 17.83 3.47 -1.30
N ALA A 25 16.98 2.58 -1.84
CA ALA A 25 15.90 2.94 -2.73
C ALA A 25 15.19 4.12 -2.09
N LYS A 26 15.40 5.33 -2.66
CA LYS A 26 15.00 6.58 -2.04
C LYS A 26 13.58 6.37 -1.56
N ILE A 27 13.35 6.50 -0.26
CA ILE A 27 12.02 6.29 0.29
C ILE A 27 11.11 7.32 -0.36
N ASN A 28 10.35 6.86 -1.33
CA ASN A 28 9.38 7.66 -2.07
C ASN A 28 8.07 7.60 -1.29
N ALA A 29 7.44 8.76 -1.07
CA ALA A 29 6.12 8.84 -0.45
C ALA A 29 5.11 7.91 -1.14
N GLN A 30 5.15 7.82 -2.47
CA GLN A 30 4.28 6.94 -3.24
C GLN A 30 4.45 5.47 -2.84
N ARG A 31 5.70 5.02 -2.66
CA ARG A 31 6.00 3.65 -2.25
C ARG A 31 5.44 3.34 -0.86
N ILE A 32 5.43 4.31 0.06
CA ILE A 32 4.83 4.13 1.40
C ILE A 32 3.31 3.99 1.27
N VAL A 33 2.66 4.87 0.50
CA VAL A 33 1.21 4.84 0.28
C VAL A 33 0.79 3.52 -0.37
N ASP A 34 1.45 3.12 -1.45
CA ASP A 34 1.14 1.89 -2.18
C ASP A 34 1.31 0.67 -1.29
N LYS A 35 2.41 0.60 -0.52
CA LYS A 35 2.61 -0.52 0.40
C LYS A 35 1.59 -0.54 1.52
N SER A 36 1.18 0.63 2.01
CA SER A 36 0.13 0.75 3.03
C SER A 36 -1.22 0.27 2.51
N ILE A 37 -1.57 0.61 1.26
CA ILE A 37 -2.78 0.11 0.59
C ILE A 37 -2.70 -1.41 0.42
N GLU A 38 -1.57 -1.94 -0.05
CA GLU A 38 -1.36 -3.37 -0.26
C GLU A 38 -1.55 -4.17 1.03
N VAL A 39 -0.84 -3.80 2.12
CA VAL A 39 -0.93 -4.53 3.41
C VAL A 39 -2.29 -4.38 4.09
N SER A 40 -3.02 -3.31 3.80
CA SER A 40 -4.40 -3.10 4.27
C SER A 40 -5.44 -3.88 3.46
N GLY A 41 -5.00 -4.67 2.46
CA GLY A 41 -5.90 -5.46 1.61
C GLY A 41 -6.57 -4.65 0.51
N GLY A 42 -5.88 -3.66 -0.06
CA GLY A 42 -6.39 -2.78 -1.12
C GLY A 42 -6.96 -3.53 -2.33
N GLU A 43 -6.47 -4.73 -2.65
CA GLU A 43 -7.06 -5.57 -3.69
C GLU A 43 -8.51 -5.96 -3.37
N ARG A 44 -8.83 -6.22 -2.09
CA ARG A 44 -10.19 -6.58 -1.66
C ARG A 44 -11.17 -5.43 -1.83
N TYR A 45 -10.67 -4.19 -1.87
CA TYR A 45 -11.51 -3.02 -2.14
C TYR A 45 -12.11 -3.01 -3.53
N THR A 46 -11.61 -3.78 -4.51
CA THR A 46 -12.13 -3.79 -5.90
C THR A 46 -13.17 -4.88 -6.17
N THR A 47 -13.20 -5.94 -5.36
CA THR A 47 -14.03 -7.12 -5.59
C THR A 47 -15.07 -7.37 -4.50
N ARG A 48 -14.84 -6.90 -3.27
CA ARG A 48 -15.73 -7.21 -2.14
C ARG A 48 -16.81 -6.17 -1.94
N ASN A 49 -17.90 -6.62 -1.33
CA ASN A 49 -18.88 -5.74 -0.71
C ASN A 49 -18.27 -5.15 0.56
N ILE A 50 -18.51 -3.85 0.78
CA ILE A 50 -18.01 -3.13 1.95
C ILE A 50 -19.21 -2.62 2.71
N SER A 51 -19.23 -2.83 4.02
CA SER A 51 -20.26 -2.22 4.87
C SER A 51 -19.65 -1.70 6.15
N PHE A 52 -20.18 -0.59 6.64
CA PHE A 52 -19.79 0.00 7.90
C PHE A 52 -20.94 0.83 8.45
N ASP A 53 -20.97 0.95 9.77
CA ASP A 53 -21.92 1.81 10.47
C ASP A 53 -21.23 3.14 10.77
N PHE A 54 -21.93 4.23 10.52
CA PHE A 54 -21.43 5.57 10.83
C PHE A 54 -22.59 6.43 11.31
N ARG A 55 -22.52 6.84 12.58
CA ARG A 55 -23.65 7.42 13.33
C ARG A 55 -24.85 6.45 13.26
N ASP A 56 -26.07 6.97 13.14
CA ASP A 56 -27.30 6.18 13.14
C ASP A 56 -27.66 5.63 11.74
N ARG A 57 -26.64 5.35 10.92
CA ARG A 57 -26.82 4.90 9.53
C ARG A 57 -25.83 3.81 9.17
N LYS A 58 -26.31 2.83 8.39
CA LYS A 58 -25.49 1.80 7.78
C LYS A 58 -25.21 2.14 6.32
N TYR A 59 -23.95 2.05 5.94
CA TYR A 59 -23.49 2.29 4.56
C TYR A 59 -23.04 0.99 3.95
N VAL A 60 -23.47 0.73 2.71
CA VAL A 60 -23.11 -0.49 1.98
C VAL A 60 -22.67 -0.13 0.57
N LEU A 61 -21.50 -0.60 0.17
CA LEU A 61 -21.06 -0.71 -1.22
C LEU A 61 -21.24 -2.16 -1.64
N GLU A 62 -22.12 -2.40 -2.60
CA GLU A 62 -22.29 -3.69 -3.26
C GLU A 62 -21.69 -3.65 -4.66
N ARG A 63 -21.13 -4.80 -5.08
CA ARG A 63 -20.69 -5.03 -6.44
C ARG A 63 -21.53 -6.11 -7.08
N ILE A 64 -22.34 -5.71 -8.04
CA ILE A 64 -23.23 -6.61 -8.78
C ILE A 64 -22.94 -6.38 -10.26
N ASP A 65 -22.57 -7.44 -10.97
CA ASP A 65 -22.27 -7.43 -12.42
C ASP A 65 -21.27 -6.33 -12.84
N GLY A 66 -20.22 -6.14 -12.03
CA GLY A 66 -19.18 -5.13 -12.26
C GLY A 66 -19.62 -3.69 -11.98
N LYS A 67 -20.89 -3.46 -11.63
CA LYS A 67 -21.42 -2.16 -11.23
C LYS A 67 -21.30 -1.98 -9.72
N ARG A 68 -21.17 -0.72 -9.29
CA ARG A 68 -21.16 -0.34 -7.88
C ARG A 68 -22.52 0.19 -7.51
N ILE A 69 -23.12 -0.37 -6.48
CA ILE A 69 -24.38 0.09 -5.90
C ILE A 69 -24.06 0.62 -4.51
N LEU A 70 -24.43 1.87 -4.25
CA LEU A 70 -24.23 2.50 -2.95
C LEU A 70 -25.56 2.56 -2.22
N LYS A 71 -25.63 1.97 -1.03
CA LYS A 71 -26.81 2.02 -0.16
C LYS A 71 -26.51 2.79 1.10
N ARG A 72 -27.47 3.60 1.52
CA ARG A 72 -27.52 4.24 2.84
C ARG A 72 -28.81 3.84 3.51
N ILE A 73 -28.69 3.14 4.64
CA ILE A 73 -29.80 2.53 5.36
C ILE A 73 -29.96 3.25 6.69
N GLN A 74 -31.18 3.71 6.98
CA GLN A 74 -31.59 4.23 8.28
C GLN A 74 -32.74 3.37 8.79
N LYS A 75 -32.55 2.75 9.95
CA LYS A 75 -33.56 1.89 10.58
C LYS A 75 -33.99 2.47 11.91
N ASN A 76 -35.30 2.53 12.13
CA ASN A 76 -35.90 2.79 13.44
C ASN A 76 -36.87 1.62 13.77
N ASP A 77 -37.61 1.73 14.88
CA ASP A 77 -38.46 0.64 15.37
C ASP A 77 -39.61 0.25 14.43
N THR A 78 -40.04 1.16 13.56
CA THR A 78 -41.21 0.98 12.68
C THR A 78 -40.88 0.95 11.20
N LEU A 79 -39.74 1.50 10.78
CA LEU A 79 -39.41 1.78 9.38
C LEU A 79 -37.92 1.54 9.10
N GLU A 80 -37.66 0.99 7.91
CA GLU A 80 -36.33 0.93 7.32
C GLU A 80 -36.33 1.75 6.03
N LEU A 81 -35.58 2.84 6.02
CA LEU A 81 -35.42 3.72 4.87
C LEU A 81 -34.10 3.39 4.17
N VAL A 82 -34.18 3.01 2.90
CA VAL A 82 -33.03 2.64 2.07
C VAL A 82 -32.93 3.61 0.89
N ASP A 83 -31.82 4.33 0.84
CA ASP A 83 -31.44 5.20 -0.28
C ASP A 83 -30.38 4.49 -1.13
N ILE A 84 -30.63 4.40 -2.45
CA ILE A 84 -29.81 3.63 -3.41
C ILE A 84 -29.33 4.56 -4.52
N LYS A 85 -28.02 4.53 -4.79
CA LYS A 85 -27.36 5.24 -5.88
C LYS A 85 -26.53 4.31 -6.76
#